data_AF-Q3SQZ8-F1
#
_entry.id   AF-Q3SQZ8-F1
#
_cell.length_a   1.000
_cell.length_b   1.000
_cell.length_c   1.000
_cell.angle_alpha   90.00
_cell.angle_beta   90.00
_cell.angle_gamma   90.00
#
_symmetry.space_group_name_H-M   'P 1'
#
loop_
_entity.id
_entity.type
_entity.pdbx_description
1 polymer ?
#
loop_
_entity_poly.entity_id
_entity_poly.type
_entity_poly.pdbx_seq_one_letter_code
_entity_poly.pdbx_strand_id
1 'polypeptide(L)'
;MYKEISVPTKLFAALIILWSLAGSAAAGPDENAVRDLLHSTFDKPEAKLDVAPVVAVSGYAIAGWTQGETGGRALLRNRNGRWAIILCAGDEIRNAEALRQAGIAPDVANALAQALAKAEQTVPADRLAMFARFEGLVRMDEAGNHPPVHDRAH
;
A
#
# COMPACT_ATOMS: atom_id res chain seq x y z
N MET A 1 72.39 1.74 -8.56
CA MET A 1 72.54 1.10 -9.89
C MET A 1 71.33 0.21 -10.08
N TYR A 2 70.38 0.67 -10.90
CA TYR A 2 69.03 0.13 -11.05
C TYR A 2 69.03 -1.17 -11.87
N LYS A 3 68.18 -2.12 -11.50
CA LYS A 3 67.66 -3.11 -12.44
C LYS A 3 66.14 -3.19 -12.26
N GLU A 4 65.48 -2.46 -13.15
CA GLU A 4 64.05 -2.43 -13.44
C GLU A 4 63.42 -3.84 -13.45
N ILE A 5 62.33 -4.03 -12.69
CA ILE A 5 61.42 -5.16 -12.87
C ILE A 5 60.15 -4.60 -13.53
N SER A 6 60.00 -4.97 -14.80
CA SER A 6 58.86 -4.63 -15.65
C SER A 6 57.62 -5.45 -15.26
N VAL A 7 56.63 -4.72 -14.73
CA VAL A 7 55.16 -4.81 -14.82
C VAL A 7 54.54 -6.12 -15.36
N PRO A 8 53.43 -6.59 -14.74
CA PRO A 8 52.21 -6.55 -15.53
C PRO A 8 51.05 -5.91 -14.79
N THR A 9 50.53 -4.87 -15.43
CA THR A 9 49.29 -4.14 -15.17
C THR A 9 48.15 -5.14 -15.14
N LYS A 10 47.78 -5.61 -13.95
CA LYS A 10 46.48 -6.21 -13.71
C LYS A 10 45.67 -5.18 -12.96
N LEU A 11 44.78 -4.53 -13.71
CA LEU A 11 43.69 -3.72 -13.17
C LEU A 11 43.02 -4.52 -12.04
N PHE A 12 43.26 -4.12 -10.80
CA PHE A 12 42.38 -4.48 -9.70
C PHE A 12 41.11 -3.66 -9.90
N ALA A 13 40.16 -4.26 -10.63
CA ALA A 13 38.78 -3.82 -10.63
C ALA A 13 38.26 -3.98 -9.19
N ALA A 14 38.28 -2.88 -8.43
CA ALA A 14 37.59 -2.78 -7.15
C ALA A 14 36.09 -2.73 -7.44
N LEU A 15 35.49 -3.89 -7.67
CA LEU A 15 34.04 -4.06 -7.75
C LEU A 15 33.49 -3.94 -6.34
N ILE A 16 33.22 -2.70 -5.91
CA ILE A 16 32.41 -2.43 -4.72
C ILE A 16 30.98 -2.84 -5.10
N ILE A 17 30.63 -4.09 -4.84
CA ILE A 17 29.24 -4.54 -4.80
C ILE A 17 28.64 -3.89 -3.54
N LEU A 18 28.21 -2.63 -3.69
CA LEU A 18 27.32 -2.00 -2.74
C LEU A 18 25.95 -2.64 -2.96
N TRP A 19 25.73 -3.81 -2.36
CA TRP A 19 24.38 -4.34 -2.22
C TRP A 19 23.60 -3.32 -1.39
N SER A 20 22.83 -2.50 -2.09
CA SER A 20 21.77 -1.72 -1.49
C SER A 20 20.92 -2.68 -0.67
N LEU A 21 21.03 -2.62 0.66
CA LEU A 21 19.95 -3.07 1.51
C LEU A 21 18.78 -2.13 1.21
N ALA A 22 18.00 -2.48 0.19
CA ALA A 22 16.62 -2.04 0.12
C ALA A 22 15.96 -2.62 1.36
N GLY A 23 15.92 -1.82 2.43
CA GLY A 23 15.25 -2.15 3.67
C GLY A 23 13.78 -2.37 3.38
N SER A 24 13.41 -3.60 3.07
CA SER A 24 12.04 -4.05 3.16
C SER A 24 11.71 -3.99 4.63
N ALA A 25 11.06 -2.90 5.07
CA ALA A 25 10.47 -2.86 6.39
C ALA A 25 9.53 -4.06 6.46
N ALA A 26 9.92 -5.08 7.23
CA ALA A 26 9.12 -6.28 7.38
C ALA A 26 7.72 -5.84 7.86
N ALA A 27 6.70 -6.20 7.09
CA ALA A 27 5.33 -5.88 7.40
C ALA A 27 4.98 -6.46 8.79
N GLY A 28 4.41 -5.64 9.66
CA GLY A 28 3.99 -6.05 10.99
C GLY A 28 2.79 -7.01 10.94
N PRO A 29 2.41 -7.59 12.08
CA PRO A 29 1.27 -8.51 12.16
C PRO A 29 -0.03 -7.91 11.62
N ASP A 30 -0.26 -6.63 11.86
CA ASP A 30 -1.46 -5.93 11.39
C ASP A 30 -1.45 -5.74 9.86
N GLU A 31 -0.32 -5.34 9.29
CA GLU A 31 -0.16 -5.21 7.84
C GLU A 31 -0.33 -6.57 7.13
N ASN A 32 0.14 -7.65 7.75
CA ASN A 32 -0.05 -9.00 7.20
C ASN A 32 -1.52 -9.42 7.27
N ALA A 33 -2.20 -9.21 8.40
CA ALA A 33 -3.61 -9.52 8.54
C ALA A 33 -4.50 -8.73 7.55
N VAL A 34 -4.16 -7.46 7.31
CA VAL A 34 -4.83 -6.63 6.30
C VAL A 34 -4.61 -7.18 4.89
N ARG A 35 -3.37 -7.57 4.56
CA ARG A 35 -3.05 -8.17 3.26
C ARG A 35 -3.82 -9.48 3.04
N ASP A 36 -3.83 -10.35 4.04
CA ASP A 36 -4.55 -11.63 4.00
C ASP A 36 -6.07 -11.42 3.81
N LEU A 37 -6.65 -10.45 4.52
CA LEU A 37 -8.05 -10.08 4.36
C LEU A 37 -8.35 -9.62 2.92
N LEU A 38 -7.52 -8.74 2.34
CA LEU A 38 -7.75 -8.24 1.00
C LEU A 38 -7.61 -9.32 -0.07
N HIS A 39 -6.58 -10.18 0.01
CA HIS A 39 -6.44 -11.31 -0.91
C HIS A 39 -7.60 -12.29 -0.79
N SER A 40 -7.97 -12.70 0.43
CA SER A 40 -9.06 -13.65 0.63
C SER A 40 -10.42 -13.11 0.14
N THR A 41 -10.61 -11.80 0.15
CA THR A 41 -11.87 -11.16 -0.28
C THR A 41 -11.92 -10.92 -1.79
N PHE A 42 -10.81 -10.52 -2.42
CA PHE A 42 -10.83 -9.95 -3.77
C PHE A 42 -9.91 -10.62 -4.81
N ASP A 43 -9.09 -11.60 -4.43
CA ASP A 43 -8.26 -12.31 -5.42
C ASP A 43 -9.14 -13.00 -6.48
N LYS A 44 -8.72 -12.88 -7.74
CA LYS A 44 -9.31 -13.58 -8.88
C LYS A 44 -8.26 -14.47 -9.54
N PRO A 45 -8.62 -15.66 -10.04
CA PRO A 45 -7.66 -16.54 -10.72
C PRO A 45 -6.99 -15.87 -11.93
N GLU A 46 -7.74 -15.08 -12.68
CA GLU A 46 -7.29 -14.43 -13.92
C GLU A 46 -6.55 -13.11 -13.67
N ALA A 47 -6.76 -12.50 -12.50
CA ALA A 47 -6.15 -11.23 -12.12
C ALA A 47 -5.89 -11.21 -10.60
N LYS A 48 -4.68 -11.59 -10.19
CA LYS A 48 -4.29 -11.52 -8.78
C LYS A 48 -4.27 -10.06 -8.30
N LEU A 49 -4.71 -9.86 -7.06
CA LEU A 49 -4.59 -8.58 -6.40
C LEU A 49 -3.12 -8.34 -6.04
N ASP A 50 -2.62 -7.14 -6.24
CA ASP A 50 -1.33 -6.70 -5.70
C ASP A 50 -1.60 -5.68 -4.58
N VAL A 51 -1.23 -6.03 -3.35
CA VAL A 51 -1.48 -5.25 -2.13
C VAL A 51 -0.19 -4.70 -1.54
N ALA A 52 0.11 -3.45 -1.90
CA ALA A 52 1.19 -2.65 -1.35
C ALA A 52 1.02 -1.17 -1.73
N PRO A 53 1.45 -0.21 -0.89
CA PRO A 53 1.92 -0.42 0.48
C PRO A 53 0.76 -0.67 1.45
N VAL A 54 1.04 -1.19 2.63
CA VAL A 54 0.09 -1.30 3.74
C VAL A 54 0.68 -0.58 4.94
N VAL A 55 -0.11 0.28 5.58
CA VAL A 55 0.26 0.97 6.82
C VAL A 55 -0.85 0.77 7.85
N ALA A 56 -0.48 0.44 9.09
CA ALA A 56 -1.43 0.31 10.20
C ALA A 56 -1.05 1.24 11.37
N VAL A 57 -2.03 1.95 11.92
CA VAL A 57 -1.88 2.85 13.07
C VAL A 57 -3.13 2.78 13.94
N SER A 58 -2.96 2.46 15.22
CA SER A 58 -4.02 2.56 16.25
C SER A 58 -5.34 1.88 15.86
N GLY A 59 -5.27 0.70 15.24
CA GLY A 59 -6.45 -0.06 14.82
C GLY A 59 -7.10 0.44 13.52
N TYR A 60 -6.44 1.30 12.76
CA TYR A 60 -6.82 1.64 11.38
C TYR A 60 -5.68 1.26 10.43
N ALA A 61 -6.02 0.96 9.19
CA ALA A 61 -5.03 0.69 8.16
C ALA A 61 -5.44 1.26 6.81
N ILE A 62 -4.45 1.61 6.00
CA ILE A 62 -4.63 1.93 4.58
C ILE A 62 -3.76 1.00 3.77
N ALA A 63 -4.36 0.38 2.75
CA ALA A 63 -3.68 -0.50 1.81
C ALA A 63 -3.88 0.00 0.38
N GLY A 64 -2.78 0.29 -0.32
CA GLY A 64 -2.78 0.48 -1.76
C GLY A 64 -2.96 -0.86 -2.47
N TRP A 65 -3.79 -0.89 -3.52
CA TRP A 65 -4.04 -2.11 -4.27
C TRP A 65 -4.17 -1.85 -5.78
N THR A 66 -3.79 -2.84 -6.57
CA THR A 66 -4.03 -2.90 -8.03
C THR A 66 -4.48 -4.30 -8.44
N GLN A 67 -5.36 -4.40 -9.44
CA GLN A 67 -5.81 -5.66 -10.06
C GLN A 67 -6.10 -5.39 -11.54
N GLY A 68 -5.28 -5.93 -12.43
CA GLY A 68 -5.32 -5.56 -13.85
C GLY A 68 -5.03 -4.07 -14.05
N GLU A 69 -5.92 -3.35 -14.73
CA GLU A 69 -5.77 -1.90 -14.98
C GLU A 69 -6.45 -1.01 -13.92
N THR A 70 -7.08 -1.61 -12.91
CA THR A 70 -7.76 -0.91 -11.82
C THR A 70 -6.88 -0.86 -10.57
N GLY A 71 -7.01 0.21 -9.80
CA GLY A 71 -6.36 0.33 -8.50
C GLY A 71 -7.09 1.31 -7.60
N GLY A 72 -6.69 1.34 -6.33
CA GLY A 72 -7.26 2.21 -5.33
C GLY A 72 -6.54 2.09 -3.99
N ARG A 73 -7.15 2.67 -2.97
CA ARG A 73 -6.77 2.49 -1.57
C ARG A 73 -7.96 1.95 -0.80
N ALA A 74 -7.71 0.96 0.04
CA ALA A 74 -8.70 0.44 0.99
C ALA A 74 -8.40 1.04 2.37
N LEU A 75 -9.41 1.62 3.02
CA LEU A 75 -9.38 1.99 4.43
C LEU A 75 -9.99 0.86 5.25
N LEU A 76 -9.29 0.39 6.27
CA LEU A 76 -9.71 -0.70 7.14
C LEU A 76 -9.69 -0.29 8.60
N ARG A 77 -10.49 -0.99 9.41
CA ARG A 77 -10.52 -0.83 10.87
C ARG A 77 -10.50 -2.17 11.56
N ASN A 78 -9.69 -2.25 12.61
CA ASN A 78 -9.69 -3.34 13.56
C ASN A 78 -10.73 -3.05 14.66
N ARG A 79 -11.62 -4.00 14.90
CA ARG A 79 -12.49 -4.01 16.08
C ARG A 79 -12.28 -5.32 16.81
N ASN A 80 -11.71 -5.26 18.02
CA ASN A 80 -11.49 -6.39 18.90
C ASN A 80 -10.71 -7.55 18.22
N GLY A 81 -9.65 -7.22 17.50
CA GLY A 81 -8.78 -8.19 16.82
C GLY A 81 -9.29 -8.62 15.44
N ARG A 82 -10.42 -8.09 14.97
CA ARG A 82 -10.94 -8.40 13.62
C ARG A 82 -10.86 -7.18 12.72
N TRP A 83 -10.17 -7.34 11.59
CA TRP A 83 -10.11 -6.35 10.53
C TRP A 83 -11.35 -6.40 9.64
N ALA A 84 -11.84 -5.22 9.26
CA ALA A 84 -12.90 -5.06 8.27
C ALA A 84 -12.59 -3.89 7.35
N ILE A 85 -12.97 -4.02 6.08
CA ILE A 85 -12.84 -2.96 5.08
C ILE A 85 -13.95 -1.94 5.33
N ILE A 86 -13.60 -0.67 5.55
CA ILE A 86 -14.55 0.43 5.74
C ILE A 86 -15.03 0.94 4.39
N LEU A 87 -14.09 1.22 3.49
CA LEU A 87 -14.35 1.70 2.13
C LEU A 87 -13.12 1.54 1.25
N CYS A 88 -13.35 1.52 -0.07
CA CYS A 88 -12.31 1.71 -1.08
C CYS A 88 -12.48 3.10 -1.72
N ALA A 89 -11.38 3.83 -1.88
CA ALA A 89 -11.35 5.19 -2.42
C ALA A 89 -10.00 5.47 -3.12
N GLY A 90 -9.94 6.55 -3.90
CA GLY A 90 -8.70 7.05 -4.49
C GLY A 90 -7.92 7.96 -3.52
N ASP A 91 -7.67 9.20 -3.93
CA ASP A 91 -6.96 10.20 -3.12
C ASP A 91 -7.82 10.77 -1.97
N GLU A 92 -9.12 10.48 -1.97
CA GLU A 92 -10.11 10.87 -0.94
C GLU A 92 -9.87 10.24 0.44
N ILE A 93 -8.86 9.39 0.62
CA ILE A 93 -8.40 8.89 1.93
C ILE A 93 -6.90 9.06 2.15
N ARG A 94 -6.24 9.90 1.36
CA ARG A 94 -4.78 10.02 1.37
C ARG A 94 -4.25 10.98 2.44
N ASN A 95 -5.06 11.96 2.85
CA ASN A 95 -4.65 13.02 3.75
C ASN A 95 -5.46 13.04 5.05
N ALA A 96 -4.92 13.71 6.07
CA ALA A 96 -5.51 13.72 7.41
C ALA A 96 -6.87 14.43 7.48
N GLU A 97 -7.18 15.38 6.60
CA GLU A 97 -8.49 16.03 6.54
C GLU A 97 -9.55 15.03 6.06
N ALA A 98 -9.29 14.36 4.93
CA ALA A 98 -10.13 13.29 4.40
C ALA A 98 -10.39 12.17 5.43
N LEU A 99 -9.34 11.72 6.13
CA LEU A 99 -9.47 10.68 7.16
C LEU A 99 -10.32 11.14 8.35
N ARG A 100 -10.25 12.43 8.74
CA ARG A 100 -11.13 12.99 9.77
C ARG A 100 -12.59 13.03 9.30
N GLN A 101 -12.85 13.38 8.05
CA GLN A 101 -14.20 13.34 7.46
C GLN A 101 -14.76 11.91 7.41
N ALA A 102 -13.91 10.90 7.30
CA ALA A 102 -14.26 9.49 7.46
C ALA A 102 -14.51 9.06 8.92
N GLY A 103 -14.41 9.98 9.90
CA GLY A 103 -14.68 9.74 11.32
C GLY A 103 -13.49 9.23 12.13
N ILE A 104 -12.26 9.35 11.60
CA ILE A 104 -11.05 8.98 12.34
C ILE A 104 -10.64 10.12 13.27
N ALA A 105 -10.20 9.78 14.49
CA ALA A 105 -9.73 10.75 15.47
C ALA A 105 -8.54 11.57 14.92
N PRO A 106 -8.41 12.88 15.23
CA PRO A 106 -7.41 13.75 14.60
C PRO A 106 -5.96 13.29 14.73
N ASP A 107 -5.57 12.78 15.89
CA ASP A 107 -4.23 12.25 16.17
C ASP A 107 -3.93 11.01 15.31
N VAL A 108 -4.88 10.08 15.24
CA VAL A 108 -4.77 8.86 14.42
C VAL A 108 -4.77 9.21 12.93
N ALA A 109 -5.62 10.14 12.48
CA ALA A 109 -5.68 10.58 11.09
C ALA A 109 -4.35 11.21 10.64
N ASN A 110 -3.73 12.04 11.48
CA ASN A 110 -2.42 12.64 11.19
C ASN A 110 -1.33 11.57 11.09
N ALA A 111 -1.26 10.66 12.07
CA ALA A 111 -0.25 9.60 12.09
C ALA A 111 -0.40 8.65 10.90
N LEU A 112 -1.63 8.26 10.56
CA LEU A 112 -1.92 7.37 9.44
C LEU A 112 -1.60 8.02 8.10
N ALA A 113 -1.95 9.29 7.90
CA ALA A 113 -1.60 10.04 6.68
C ALA A 113 -0.09 10.20 6.50
N GLN A 114 0.65 10.49 7.59
CA GLN A 114 2.11 10.59 7.55
C GLN A 114 2.76 9.25 7.22
N ALA A 115 2.29 8.16 7.85
CA ALA A 115 2.77 6.82 7.55
C ALA A 115 2.51 6.45 6.08
N LEU A 116 1.31 6.73 5.57
CA LEU A 116 0.97 6.50 4.17
C LEU A 116 1.86 7.31 3.23
N ALA A 117 2.00 8.62 3.46
CA ALA A 117 2.83 9.49 2.62
C ALA A 117 4.28 9.02 2.57
N LYS A 118 4.83 8.53 3.69
CA LYS A 118 6.17 7.94 3.74
C LYS A 118 6.23 6.62 2.95
N ALA A 119 5.25 5.75 3.11
CA ALA A 119 5.21 4.46 2.42
C ALA A 119 5.05 4.63 0.91
N GLU A 120 4.27 5.62 0.46
CA GLU A 120 4.07 5.92 -0.96
C GLU A 120 5.31 6.44 -1.68
N GLN A 121 6.33 6.93 -0.98
CA GLN A 121 7.59 7.39 -1.59
C GLN A 121 8.35 6.25 -2.30
N THR A 122 8.08 5.00 -1.94
CA THR A 122 8.70 3.82 -2.56
C THR A 122 7.87 3.25 -3.70
N VAL A 123 6.68 3.81 -3.97
CA VAL A 123 5.75 3.32 -4.97
C VAL A 123 6.05 4.00 -6.31
N PRO A 124 6.18 3.24 -7.41
CA PRO A 124 6.31 3.80 -8.75
C PRO A 124 5.17 4.78 -9.10
N ALA A 125 5.49 5.86 -9.82
CA ALA A 125 4.55 6.95 -10.09
C ALA A 125 3.33 6.51 -10.92
N ASP A 126 3.52 5.58 -11.86
CA ASP A 126 2.45 4.95 -12.63
C ASP A 126 1.48 4.16 -11.75
N ARG A 127 2.00 3.41 -10.76
CA ARG A 127 1.18 2.71 -9.76
C ARG A 127 0.46 3.67 -8.82
N LEU A 128 1.10 4.76 -8.38
CA LEU A 128 0.43 5.80 -7.60
C LEU A 128 -0.72 6.45 -8.38
N ALA A 129 -0.53 6.69 -9.69
CA ALA A 129 -1.58 7.20 -10.54
C ALA A 129 -2.76 6.20 -10.63
N MET A 130 -2.50 4.89 -10.66
CA MET A 130 -3.57 3.88 -10.61
C MET A 130 -4.39 3.96 -9.31
N PHE A 131 -3.74 4.19 -8.16
CA PHE A 131 -4.48 4.35 -6.90
C PHE A 131 -5.44 5.55 -6.93
N ALA A 132 -5.05 6.64 -7.60
CA ALA A 132 -5.87 7.84 -7.69
C ALA A 132 -7.06 7.69 -8.67
N ARG A 133 -7.02 6.73 -9.61
CA ARG A 133 -8.06 6.53 -10.64
C ARG A 133 -9.39 6.01 -10.10
N PHE A 134 -9.47 5.58 -8.84
CA PHE A 134 -10.73 5.12 -8.27
C PHE A 134 -11.67 6.30 -8.01
N GLU A 135 -12.49 6.63 -9.00
CA GLU A 135 -13.59 7.58 -8.90
C GLU A 135 -14.83 6.88 -8.33
N GLY A 136 -14.91 6.76 -7.00
CA GLY A 136 -16.08 6.21 -6.32
C GLY A 136 -15.89 6.00 -4.82
N LEU A 137 -16.99 6.04 -4.08
CA LEU A 137 -17.08 5.56 -2.69
C LEU A 137 -17.91 4.28 -2.72
N VAL A 138 -17.25 3.12 -2.68
CA VAL A 138 -17.96 1.85 -2.45
C VAL A 138 -17.93 1.56 -0.97
N ARG A 139 -19.06 1.78 -0.28
CA ARG A 139 -19.28 1.28 1.08
C ARG A 139 -19.62 -0.21 0.96
N MET A 140 -18.79 -1.06 1.53
CA MET A 140 -19.10 -2.47 1.69
C MET A 140 -20.01 -2.65 2.92
N ASP A 141 -20.86 -3.68 2.90
CA ASP A 141 -21.54 -4.11 4.12
C ASP A 141 -20.56 -4.81 5.10
N GLU A 142 -21.03 -5.20 6.28
CA GLU A 142 -20.19 -5.88 7.29
C GLU A 142 -19.56 -7.20 6.80
N ALA A 143 -20.03 -7.74 5.66
CA ALA A 143 -19.55 -8.98 5.05
C ALA A 143 -18.66 -8.76 3.81
N GLY A 144 -18.41 -7.51 3.40
CA GLY A 144 -17.55 -7.21 2.25
C GLY A 144 -18.24 -7.31 0.89
N ASN A 145 -19.57 -7.39 0.82
CA ASN A 145 -20.31 -7.47 -0.44
C ASN A 145 -20.74 -6.10 -0.96
N HIS A 146 -20.97 -6.01 -2.28
CA HIS A 146 -21.64 -4.86 -2.89
C HIS A 146 -23.10 -4.81 -2.43
N PRO A 147 -23.63 -3.64 -2.00
CA PRO A 147 -25.06 -3.50 -1.80
C PRO A 147 -25.80 -3.70 -3.13
N PRO A 148 -26.97 -4.36 -3.13
CA PRO A 148 -27.77 -4.53 -4.34
C PRO A 148 -28.10 -3.16 -4.93
N VAL A 149 -27.84 -3.01 -6.23
CA VAL A 149 -28.26 -1.83 -6.99
C VAL A 149 -29.79 -1.83 -7.01
N HIS A 150 -30.42 -0.93 -6.25
CA HIS A 150 -31.83 -0.64 -6.45
C HIS A 150 -31.94 0.18 -7.74
N ASP A 151 -32.31 -0.48 -8.83
CA ASP A 151 -32.79 0.18 -10.04
C ASP A 151 -33.89 1.17 -9.66
N ARG A 152 -33.61 2.47 -9.81
CA ARG A 152 -34.65 3.48 -9.79
C ARG A 152 -35.33 3.45 -11.15
N ALA A 153 -36.48 2.77 -11.20
CA ALA A 153 -37.42 2.96 -12.28
C ALA A 153 -37.84 4.44 -12.32
N HIS A 154 -37.65 5.08 -13.47
CA HIS A 154 -38.33 6.30 -13.87
C HIS A 154 -39.34 5.96 -14.96
#